data_AF-A0A8T5UQ92-F1
#
_entry.id   AF-A0A8T5UQ92-F1
#
_cell.length_a   1.000
_cell.length_b   1.000
_cell.length_c   1.000
_cell.angle_alpha   90.00
_cell.angle_beta   90.00
_cell.angle_gamma   90.00
#
_symmetry.space_group_name_H-M   'P 1'
#
loop_
_entity.id
_entity.type
_entity.pdbx_description
1 polymer ?
#
loop_
_entity_poly.entity_id
_entity_poly.type
_entity_poly.pdbx_seq_one_letter_code
_entity_poly.pdbx_strand_id
1 'polypeptide(L)'
;MSKRILRVDMTNLEAKFEDLPTDFVALGGRALTSTIVSKEVDPLCHPLGAYNKLVFAPGLVTGSKAPTSGRMSVGAKSPLTGGIKEANVGTNFAQKLGRMRIAAIIIEGKYKGEDYYLLKITTDGTELM
;
A
#
# COMPACT_ATOMS: atom_id res chain seq x y z
N MET A 1 8.64 -14.15 11.82
CA MET A 1 7.68 -13.04 12.00
C MET A 1 6.77 -12.98 10.79
N SER A 2 5.46 -12.83 11.02
CA SER A 2 4.45 -12.58 10.00
C SER A 2 4.74 -11.29 9.23
N LYS A 3 4.20 -11.17 8.01
CA LYS A 3 4.19 -9.89 7.31
C LYS A 3 3.19 -8.95 8.00
N ARG A 4 3.40 -7.65 7.87
CA ARG A 4 2.54 -6.59 8.42
C ARG A 4 2.09 -5.62 7.32
N ILE A 5 0.99 -4.92 7.54
CA ILE A 5 0.54 -3.80 6.70
C ILE A 5 0.87 -2.50 7.45
N LEU A 6 1.35 -1.49 6.72
CA LEU A 6 1.50 -0.13 7.24
C LEU A 6 0.33 0.71 6.73
N ARG A 7 -0.53 1.19 7.64
CA ARG A 7 -1.58 2.17 7.33
C ARG A 7 -1.08 3.57 7.62
N VAL A 8 -1.38 4.49 6.72
CA VAL A 8 -1.02 5.91 6.80
C VAL A 8 -2.31 6.72 6.65
N ASP A 9 -2.82 7.22 7.77
CA ASP A 9 -4.00 8.06 7.83
C ASP A 9 -3.59 9.52 7.64
N MET A 10 -3.91 10.09 6.48
CA MET A 10 -3.59 11.48 6.13
C MET A 10 -4.55 12.49 6.77
N THR A 11 -5.66 12.04 7.38
CA THR A 11 -6.59 12.89 8.12
C THR A 11 -6.02 13.22 9.50
N ASN A 12 -5.50 12.20 10.18
CA ASN A 12 -4.94 12.30 11.54
C ASN A 12 -3.41 12.39 11.56
N LEU A 13 -2.76 12.27 10.40
CA LEU A 13 -1.30 12.30 10.23
C LEU A 13 -0.60 11.22 11.05
N GLU A 14 -1.13 10.01 10.97
CA GLU A 14 -0.66 8.87 11.76
C GLU A 14 -0.24 7.69 10.87
N ALA A 15 0.84 7.02 11.25
CA ALA A 15 1.31 5.79 10.61
C ALA A 15 1.31 4.64 11.62
N LYS A 16 0.60 3.56 11.32
CA LYS A 16 0.41 2.41 12.21
C LYS A 16 0.62 1.09 11.48
N PHE A 17 1.31 0.17 12.14
CA PHE A 17 1.40 -1.22 11.68
C PHE A 17 0.23 -2.04 12.20
N GLU A 18 -0.32 -2.87 11.33
CA GLU A 18 -1.27 -3.93 11.67
C GLU A 18 -0.75 -5.29 11.18
N ASP A 19 -1.20 -6.35 11.83
CA ASP A 19 -0.92 -7.71 11.36
C ASP A 19 -1.63 -7.97 10.04
N LEU A 20 -0.96 -8.70 9.13
CA LEU A 20 -1.57 -9.08 7.86
C LEU A 20 -2.73 -10.07 8.12
N PRO A 21 -3.97 -9.76 7.71
CA PRO A 21 -5.10 -10.67 7.85
C PRO A 21 -4.85 -12.00 7.16
N THR A 22 -5.38 -13.10 7.73
CA THR A 22 -5.17 -14.46 7.23
C THR A 22 -5.55 -14.62 5.75
N ASP A 23 -6.66 -14.01 5.32
CA ASP A 23 -7.13 -14.00 3.94
C ASP A 23 -6.11 -13.41 2.94
N PHE A 24 -5.18 -12.58 3.42
CA PHE A 24 -4.21 -11.86 2.59
C PHE A 24 -2.83 -12.54 2.56
N VAL A 25 -2.60 -13.58 3.37
CA VAL A 25 -1.27 -14.21 3.52
C VAL A 25 -0.74 -14.79 2.20
N ALA A 26 -1.62 -15.33 1.37
CA ALA A 26 -1.27 -15.88 0.06
C ALA A 26 -1.24 -14.84 -1.08
N LEU A 27 -1.53 -13.57 -0.77
CA LEU A 27 -1.62 -12.50 -1.76
C LEU A 27 -0.35 -11.63 -1.79
N GLY A 28 -0.12 -11.00 -2.94
CA GLY A 28 0.92 -10.00 -3.13
C GLY A 28 0.68 -9.24 -4.44
N GLY A 29 1.38 -8.13 -4.62
CA GLY A 29 1.23 -7.29 -5.81
C GLY A 29 -0.23 -6.96 -6.13
N ARG A 30 -0.62 -7.12 -7.40
CA ARG A 30 -1.96 -6.82 -7.90
C ARG A 30 -3.08 -7.49 -7.10
N ALA A 31 -2.92 -8.77 -6.76
CA ALA A 31 -3.96 -9.51 -6.05
C ALA A 31 -4.23 -8.85 -4.70
N LEU A 32 -3.17 -8.52 -3.95
CA LEU A 32 -3.31 -7.84 -2.66
C LEU A 32 -3.91 -6.43 -2.82
N THR A 33 -3.42 -5.62 -3.77
CA THR A 33 -3.96 -4.27 -3.99
C THR A 33 -5.44 -4.32 -4.35
N SER A 34 -5.85 -5.18 -5.28
CA SER A 34 -7.23 -5.25 -5.76
C SER A 34 -8.17 -5.80 -4.70
N THR A 35 -7.73 -6.78 -3.91
CA THR A 35 -8.53 -7.31 -2.80
C THR A 35 -8.74 -6.26 -1.71
N ILE A 36 -7.71 -5.50 -1.33
CA ILE A 36 -7.84 -4.41 -0.36
C ILE A 36 -8.80 -3.34 -0.89
N VAL A 37 -8.60 -2.84 -2.11
CA VAL A 37 -9.48 -1.81 -2.70
C VAL A 37 -10.92 -2.32 -2.79
N SER A 38 -11.14 -3.56 -3.25
CA SER A 38 -12.48 -4.13 -3.36
C SER A 38 -13.18 -4.32 -2.00
N LYS A 39 -12.44 -4.58 -0.92
CA LYS A 39 -13.01 -4.78 0.42
C LYS A 39 -13.21 -3.47 1.17
N GLU A 40 -12.34 -2.47 0.96
CA GLU A 40 -12.25 -1.30 1.84
C GLU A 40 -12.64 0.03 1.20
N VAL A 41 -12.75 0.12 -0.13
CA VAL A 41 -13.11 1.37 -0.83
C VAL A 41 -14.57 1.32 -1.25
N ASP A 42 -15.33 2.35 -0.88
CA ASP A 42 -16.71 2.51 -1.33
C ASP A 42 -16.76 2.69 -2.87
N PRO A 43 -17.41 1.78 -3.61
CA PRO A 43 -17.50 1.85 -5.06
C PRO A 43 -18.24 3.09 -5.58
N LEU A 44 -18.95 3.83 -4.72
CA LEU A 44 -19.62 5.09 -5.06
C LEU A 44 -18.81 6.35 -4.69
N CYS A 45 -17.69 6.22 -3.95
CA CYS A 45 -16.94 7.39 -3.53
C CYS A 45 -16.26 8.13 -4.69
N HIS A 46 -15.98 9.42 -4.51
CA HIS A 46 -15.16 10.14 -5.48
C HIS A 46 -13.71 9.58 -5.47
N PRO A 47 -13.10 9.27 -6.63
CA PRO A 47 -11.77 8.65 -6.69
C PRO A 47 -10.63 9.55 -6.18
N LEU A 48 -10.82 10.87 -6.15
CA LEU A 48 -9.88 11.83 -5.54
C LEU A 48 -10.32 12.32 -4.14
N GLY A 49 -11.30 11.63 -3.54
CA GLY A 49 -11.82 11.92 -2.21
C GLY A 49 -11.16 11.08 -1.11
N ALA A 50 -11.45 11.43 0.15
CA ALA A 50 -10.85 10.80 1.33
C ALA A 50 -11.22 9.31 1.54
N TYR A 51 -12.26 8.83 0.85
CA TYR A 51 -12.73 7.44 0.96
C TYR A 51 -12.06 6.49 -0.05
N ASN A 52 -11.23 7.01 -0.97
CA ASN A 52 -10.36 6.15 -1.78
C ASN A 52 -9.12 5.77 -0.96
N LYS A 53 -8.50 4.64 -1.31
CA LYS A 53 -7.24 4.19 -0.72
C LYS A 53 -6.21 3.97 -1.81
N LEU A 54 -4.99 4.42 -1.56
CA LEU A 54 -3.85 4.16 -2.44
C LEU A 54 -2.98 3.08 -1.80
N VAL A 55 -2.92 1.91 -2.44
CA VAL A 55 -2.29 0.71 -1.90
C VAL A 55 -1.02 0.39 -2.67
N PHE A 56 0.11 0.34 -1.98
CA PHE A 56 1.40 -0.13 -2.50
C PHE A 56 1.66 -1.54 -1.98
N ALA A 57 1.71 -2.53 -2.85
CA ALA A 57 2.00 -3.92 -2.48
C ALA A 57 3.19 -4.48 -3.27
N PRO A 58 4.31 -4.87 -2.62
CA PRO A 58 5.32 -5.69 -3.26
C PRO A 58 4.73 -7.04 -3.70
N GLY A 59 5.35 -7.67 -4.70
CA GLY A 59 4.99 -9.02 -5.14
C GLY A 59 5.18 -10.07 -4.04
N LEU A 60 4.48 -11.21 -4.17
CA LEU A 60 4.49 -12.27 -3.15
C LEU A 60 5.91 -12.78 -2.83
N VAL A 61 6.75 -12.90 -3.85
CA VAL A 61 8.14 -13.37 -3.79
C VAL A 61 9.18 -12.23 -3.77
N THR A 62 8.73 -10.97 -3.74
CA THR A 62 9.61 -9.80 -3.66
C THR A 62 10.36 -9.77 -2.32
N GLY A 63 11.62 -9.36 -2.34
CA GLY A 63 12.53 -9.43 -1.19
C GLY A 63 13.42 -10.68 -1.19
N SER A 64 13.17 -11.64 -2.08
CA SER A 64 13.97 -12.86 -2.25
C SER A 64 15.10 -12.70 -3.28
N LYS A 65 15.86 -13.78 -3.51
CA LYS A 65 16.86 -13.88 -4.59
C LYS A 65 16.24 -14.30 -5.94
N ALA A 66 14.93 -14.45 -6.04
CA ALA A 66 14.28 -14.82 -7.29
C ALA A 66 14.58 -13.77 -8.38
N PRO A 67 14.94 -14.21 -9.60
CA PRO A 67 15.16 -13.31 -10.72
C PRO A 67 13.96 -12.38 -10.93
N THR A 68 14.23 -11.11 -11.27
CA THR A 68 13.23 -10.08 -11.61
C THR A 68 12.10 -9.85 -10.59
N SER A 69 12.27 -10.30 -9.35
CA SER A 69 11.24 -10.23 -8.29
C SER A 69 10.98 -8.83 -7.70
N GLY A 70 11.76 -7.81 -8.10
CA GLY A 70 11.69 -6.45 -7.55
C GLY A 70 10.54 -5.60 -8.10
N ARG A 71 9.30 -6.12 -8.07
CA ARG A 71 8.11 -5.45 -8.61
C ARG A 71 7.23 -4.90 -7.50
N MET A 72 6.67 -3.72 -7.77
CA MET A 72 5.65 -3.06 -6.96
C MET A 72 4.36 -2.95 -7.75
N SER A 73 3.24 -3.27 -7.13
CA SER A 73 1.91 -2.93 -7.61
C SER A 73 1.36 -1.77 -6.81
N VAL A 74 0.79 -0.78 -7.50
CA VAL A 74 0.12 0.37 -6.90
C VAL A 74 -1.33 0.39 -7.38
N GLY A 75 -2.28 0.25 -6.47
CA GLY A 75 -3.70 0.12 -6.79
C GLY A 75 -4.60 1.07 -6.02
N ALA A 76 -5.67 1.53 -6.67
CA ALA A 76 -6.71 2.40 -6.11
C ALA A 76 -7.97 2.35 -7.00
N LYS A 77 -9.02 3.07 -6.60
CA LYS A 77 -10.07 3.48 -7.54
C LYS A 77 -9.52 4.53 -8.51
N SER A 78 -9.68 4.31 -9.80
CA SER A 78 -9.13 5.18 -10.84
C SER A 78 -9.99 6.42 -11.05
N PRO A 79 -9.39 7.63 -11.09
CA PRO A 79 -10.10 8.84 -11.52
C PRO A 79 -10.40 8.85 -13.02
N LEU A 80 -9.65 8.09 -13.83
CA LEU A 80 -9.85 8.04 -15.28
C LEU A 80 -10.95 7.07 -15.68
N THR A 81 -10.99 5.89 -15.07
CA THR A 81 -11.91 4.81 -15.48
C THR A 81 -13.07 4.58 -14.51
N GLY A 82 -13.03 5.16 -13.31
CA GLY A 82 -14.05 4.97 -12.26
C GLY A 82 -14.02 3.62 -11.53
N GLY A 83 -13.32 2.62 -12.08
CA GLY A 83 -13.18 1.28 -11.49
C GLY A 83 -11.86 1.07 -10.75
N ILE A 84 -11.61 -0.17 -10.31
CA ILE A 84 -10.33 -0.58 -9.72
C ILE A 84 -9.24 -0.59 -10.80
N LYS A 85 -8.10 0.03 -10.52
CA LYS A 85 -6.92 0.02 -11.39
C LYS A 85 -5.65 -0.28 -10.59
N GLU A 86 -4.76 -1.05 -11.21
CA GLU A 86 -3.39 -1.26 -10.73
C GLU A 86 -2.36 -0.80 -11.76
N ALA A 87 -1.26 -0.24 -11.29
CA ALA A 87 -0.07 0.10 -12.07
C ALA A 87 1.14 -0.64 -11.49
N ASN A 88 2.03 -1.11 -12.37
CA ASN A 88 3.15 -1.96 -11.99
C ASN A 88 4.49 -1.32 -12.35
N VAL A 89 5.47 -1.39 -11.46
CA VAL A 89 6.80 -0.82 -11.68
C VAL A 89 7.90 -1.72 -11.10
N GLY A 90 9.06 -1.74 -11.76
CA GLY A 90 10.27 -2.33 -11.20
C GLY A 90 10.99 -1.31 -10.32
N THR A 91 11.32 -1.67 -9.08
CA THR A 91 11.98 -0.73 -8.16
C THR A 91 12.70 -1.46 -7.02
N ASN A 92 13.83 -0.91 -6.58
CA ASN A 92 14.52 -1.34 -5.37
C ASN A 92 13.71 -1.08 -4.09
N PHE A 93 12.76 -0.14 -4.12
CA PHE A 93 11.85 0.13 -3.01
C PHE A 93 11.03 -1.11 -2.63
N ALA A 94 10.52 -1.84 -3.62
CA ALA A 94 9.74 -3.06 -3.40
C ALA A 94 10.58 -4.14 -2.70
N GLN A 95 11.84 -4.30 -3.11
CA GLN A 95 12.78 -5.23 -2.49
C GLN A 95 13.02 -4.89 -1.01
N LYS A 96 13.19 -3.60 -0.70
CA LYS A 96 13.35 -3.14 0.69
C LYS A 96 12.12 -3.46 1.53
N LEU A 97 10.91 -3.17 1.04
CA LEU A 97 9.66 -3.50 1.74
C LEU A 97 9.49 -5.01 1.97
N GLY A 98 9.77 -5.83 0.94
CA GLY A 98 9.72 -7.28 1.07
C GLY A 98 10.67 -7.81 2.14
N ARG A 99 11.90 -7.27 2.23
CA ARG A 99 12.90 -7.62 3.25
C ARG A 99 12.49 -7.15 4.65
N MET A 100 11.85 -6.00 4.77
CA MET A 100 11.27 -5.48 6.01
C MET A 100 9.97 -6.22 6.41
N ARG A 101 9.52 -7.21 5.62
CA ARG A 101 8.28 -7.98 5.84
C ARG A 101 7.03 -7.09 5.84
N ILE A 102 7.04 -6.02 5.05
CA ILE A 102 5.87 -5.16 4.84
C ILE A 102 5.10 -5.69 3.62
N ALA A 103 3.90 -6.19 3.84
CA ALA A 103 3.03 -6.74 2.80
C ALA A 103 2.37 -5.66 1.95
N ALA A 104 1.99 -4.54 2.57
CA ALA A 104 1.45 -3.38 1.87
C ALA A 104 1.67 -2.09 2.68
N ILE A 105 1.68 -0.97 1.98
CA ILE A 105 1.46 0.36 2.54
C ILE A 105 0.11 0.84 2.01
N ILE A 106 -0.80 1.25 2.90
CA ILE A 106 -2.12 1.76 2.56
C ILE A 106 -2.17 3.22 2.99
N ILE A 107 -2.35 4.11 2.02
CA ILE A 107 -2.61 5.53 2.29
C ILE A 107 -4.12 5.73 2.25
N GLU A 108 -4.67 6.30 3.31
CA GLU A 108 -6.11 6.55 3.47
C GLU A 108 -6.38 7.92 4.08
N GLY A 109 -7.64 8.36 4.00
CA GLY A 109 -8.02 9.70 4.41
C GLY A 109 -7.54 10.77 3.42
N LYS A 110 -7.60 12.03 3.85
CA LYS A 110 -7.13 13.16 3.06
C LYS A 110 -6.64 14.28 3.96
N TYR A 111 -5.40 14.69 3.76
CA TYR A 111 -4.84 15.87 4.42
C TYR A 111 -5.58 17.13 3.96
N LYS A 112 -5.86 18.03 4.89
CA LYS A 112 -6.61 19.28 4.63
C LYS A 112 -5.71 20.47 4.26
N GLY A 113 -4.42 20.39 4.56
CA GLY A 113 -3.46 21.43 4.20
C GLY A 113 -2.89 21.23 2.80
N GLU A 114 -2.01 22.16 2.41
CA GLU A 114 -1.38 22.22 1.09
C GLU A 114 0.11 21.77 1.13
N ASP A 115 0.63 21.50 2.33
CA ASP A 115 2.01 21.02 2.53
C ASP A 115 2.15 19.52 2.21
N TYR A 116 3.40 19.09 2.07
CA TYR A 116 3.76 17.70 1.82
C TYR A 116 4.30 17.04 3.08
N TYR A 117 4.05 15.73 3.20
CA TYR A 117 4.66 14.89 4.24
C TYR A 117 5.63 13.88 3.62
N LEU A 118 6.73 13.65 4.33
CA LEU A 118 7.65 12.58 4.07
C LEU A 118 7.35 11.40 5.01
N LEU A 119 6.94 10.27 4.43
CA LEU A 119 6.87 9.01 5.16
C LEU A 119 8.23 8.31 5.13
N LYS A 120 8.90 8.28 6.27
CA LYS A 120 10.16 7.56 6.48
C LYS A 120 9.88 6.21 7.13
N ILE A 121 10.39 5.15 6.51
CA ILE A 121 10.21 3.76 6.95
C ILE A 121 11.58 3.15 7.20
N THR A 122 11.82 2.70 8.43
CA THR A 122 13.04 1.98 8.83
C THR A 122 12.70 0.62 9.42
N THR A 123 13.71 -0.14 9.82
CA THR A 123 13.50 -1.39 10.56
C THR A 123 12.98 -1.16 11.98
N ASP A 124 13.22 0.02 12.53
CA ASP A 124 12.94 0.35 13.93
C ASP A 124 11.58 1.04 14.09
N GLY A 125 11.02 1.58 13.01
CA GLY A 125 9.71 2.21 13.04
C GLY A 125 9.38 3.02 11.79
N THR A 126 8.36 3.86 11.94
CA THR A 126 7.87 4.78 10.90
C THR A 126 7.70 6.18 11.47
N GLU A 127 8.05 7.17 10.66
CA GLU A 127 8.01 8.58 11.03
C GLU A 127 7.35 9.35 9.88
N LEU A 128 6.39 10.21 10.20
CA LEU A 128 5.74 11.12 9.24
C LEU A 128 6.23 12.53 9.56
N MET A 129 6.94 13.14 8.61
CA MET A 129 7.62 14.43 8.78
C MET A 129 7.10 15.47 7.80
#